data_AF-A0A835QXT7-F1
#
_entry.id   AF-A0A835QXT7-F1
#
_cell.length_a   1.000
_cell.length_b   1.000
_cell.length_c   1.000
_cell.angle_alpha   90.00
_cell.angle_beta   90.00
_cell.angle_gamma   90.00
#
_symmetry.space_group_name_H-M   'P 1'
#
loop_
_entity.id
_entity.type
_entity.pdbx_description
1 polymer ?
#
loop_
_entity_poly.entity_id
_entity_poly.type
_entity_poly.pdbx_seq_one_letter_code
_entity_poly.pdbx_strand_id
1 'polypeptide(L)'
;MDLEAVASFGARAPGRGIWSGKWRVVPFTSRFQCREAERSCRLTVNVNVRCLSVRMNCLVTRISAGGAAEVENAVTEGRWSGAYKVLGGMPLPLGATPVDEGVNFAVYSGSASAVTLCLFACSDFKKNRVTVEIPLDPLKHKTGSIWHVFVAGEFRDVLYGYKFDGKFSTEEGLYFDNSRVLLDPYAKAVISREEYGIIGQDGDCWPQVAGMVPLSSTEFDWEGDLPLRYPQKDLIIYEMHVRGYTRHDSSEVDFPGTYLGTIQKLDYLKNLGVNCIELMPCQEFNELEYFNYNSVHGENRLNFWGYSTVNFFSPMIRYASAGIANSGRDAINEFKTLVKKLINED
;
A
#
# COMPACT_ATOMS: atom_id res chain seq x y z
N MET A 1 3.87 34.75 33.39
CA MET A 1 5.27 34.32 33.18
C MET A 1 5.29 33.62 31.85
N ASP A 2 5.72 34.32 30.82
CA ASP A 2 5.87 33.75 29.48
C ASP A 2 7.13 32.86 29.50
N LEU A 3 6.94 31.56 29.30
CA LEU A 3 8.02 30.60 29.10
C LEU A 3 8.17 30.41 27.59
N GLU A 4 9.22 30.98 27.00
CA GLU A 4 9.66 30.63 25.65
C GLU A 4 10.38 29.28 25.69
N ALA A 5 9.84 28.27 25.02
CA ALA A 5 10.53 27.01 24.77
C ALA A 5 11.26 27.10 23.42
N VAL A 6 12.59 27.10 23.44
CA VAL A 6 13.44 27.04 22.25
C VAL A 6 13.84 25.59 22.01
N ALA A 7 13.32 24.97 20.94
CA ALA A 7 13.79 23.65 20.49
C ALA A 7 14.89 23.83 19.43
N SER A 8 16.07 23.27 19.69
CA SER A 8 17.17 23.16 18.71
C SER A 8 17.27 21.72 18.23
N PHE A 9 17.07 21.49 16.93
CA PHE A 9 17.29 20.18 16.31
C PHE A 9 18.68 20.16 15.67
N GLY A 10 19.56 19.29 16.17
CA GLY A 10 20.83 18.96 15.51
C GLY A 10 20.72 17.58 14.89
N ALA A 11 20.75 17.46 13.57
CA ALA A 11 20.92 16.18 12.89
C ALA A 11 22.42 15.87 12.75
N ARG A 12 22.84 14.68 13.17
CA ARG A 12 24.19 14.14 12.93
C ARG A 12 24.08 12.97 11.96
N ALA A 13 24.62 13.11 10.76
CA ALA A 13 24.88 11.98 9.86
C ALA A 13 26.34 11.50 10.07
N PRO A 14 26.62 10.19 9.99
CA PRO A 14 27.99 9.68 10.12
C PRO A 14 28.76 9.93 8.82
N GLY A 15 29.75 10.83 8.88
CA GLY A 15 30.75 11.02 7.83
C GLY A 15 30.55 12.27 6.96
N ARG A 16 31.46 13.24 7.14
CA ARG A 16 31.72 14.49 6.38
C ARG A 16 30.94 15.76 6.80
N GLY A 17 31.69 16.74 7.29
CA GLY A 17 31.55 18.20 7.07
C GLY A 17 30.31 18.94 7.61
N ILE A 18 30.51 19.86 8.56
CA ILE A 18 29.50 20.80 9.07
C ILE A 18 29.15 21.84 7.98
N TRP A 19 27.88 21.93 7.59
CA TRP A 19 27.31 23.09 6.88
C TRP A 19 26.37 23.85 7.83
N SER A 20 26.55 25.16 7.96
CA SER A 20 25.69 26.03 8.76
C SER A 20 24.78 26.86 7.86
N GLY A 21 23.47 26.84 8.13
CA GLY A 21 22.47 27.70 7.49
C GLY A 21 21.36 28.07 8.49
N LYS A 22 21.04 29.36 8.59
CA LYS A 22 19.99 29.90 9.48
C LYS A 22 18.61 29.77 8.82
N TRP A 23 17.63 29.21 9.53
CA TRP A 23 16.22 29.24 9.16
C TRP A 23 15.43 30.14 10.13
N ARG A 24 14.50 30.95 9.59
CA ARG A 24 13.56 31.78 10.36
C ARG A 24 12.29 30.98 10.67
N VAL A 25 11.84 31.01 11.92
CA VAL A 25 10.55 30.45 12.36
C VAL A 25 9.53 31.58 12.46
N VAL A 26 8.31 31.36 11.95
CA VAL A 26 7.16 32.28 12.06
C VAL A 26 6.31 31.83 13.26
N PRO A 27 5.90 32.73 14.18
CA PRO A 27 5.12 32.34 15.36
C PRO A 27 3.63 32.14 15.02
N PHE A 28 3.00 31.14 15.64
CA PHE A 28 1.53 30.99 15.67
C PHE A 28 1.05 31.02 17.12
N THR A 29 0.01 31.82 17.40
CA THR A 29 -0.58 31.99 18.73
C THR A 29 -1.71 30.97 18.94
N SER A 30 -1.80 30.37 20.13
CA SER A 30 -3.00 29.65 20.57
C SER A 30 -3.50 30.26 21.89
N ARG A 31 -4.82 30.47 21.99
CA ARG A 31 -5.50 31.03 23.17
C ARG A 31 -5.81 29.94 24.19
N PHE A 32 -5.53 30.21 25.46
CA PHE A 32 -5.99 29.42 26.60
C PHE A 32 -7.32 29.96 27.15
N GLN A 33 -8.24 29.07 27.53
CA GLN A 33 -9.32 29.35 28.48
C GLN A 33 -9.32 28.25 29.55
N CYS A 34 -9.06 28.63 30.81
CA CYS A 34 -9.26 27.76 31.97
C CYS A 34 -10.49 28.24 32.75
N ARG A 35 -11.42 27.34 33.07
CA ARG A 35 -12.34 27.49 34.21
C ARG A 35 -11.81 26.64 35.36
N GLU A 36 -11.87 27.18 36.57
CA GLU A 36 -11.36 26.56 37.79
C GLU A 36 -12.07 25.25 38.13
N ALA A 37 -11.28 24.34 38.74
CA ALA A 37 -11.67 23.12 39.44
C ALA A 37 -11.94 21.85 38.60
N GLU A 38 -10.90 21.29 37.98
CA GLU A 38 -10.72 19.83 37.83
C GLU A 38 -9.22 19.48 37.59
N ARG A 39 -8.69 18.47 38.30
CA ARG A 39 -7.24 18.17 38.42
C ARG A 39 -6.71 17.23 37.33
N SER A 40 -6.94 17.54 36.05
CA SER A 40 -6.24 16.93 34.92
C SER A 40 -6.40 17.79 33.67
N CYS A 41 -5.31 18.30 33.10
CA CYS A 41 -5.34 18.98 31.80
C CYS A 41 -4.77 18.05 30.74
N ARG A 42 -5.57 17.69 29.72
CA ARG A 42 -5.07 17.10 28.48
C ARG A 42 -4.54 18.22 27.60
N LEU A 43 -3.26 18.15 27.24
CA LEU A 43 -2.67 19.02 26.23
C LEU A 43 -2.66 18.25 24.90
N THR A 44 -3.37 18.74 23.90
CA THR A 44 -3.30 18.23 22.53
C THR A 44 -2.48 19.22 21.71
N VAL A 45 -1.30 18.80 21.26
CA VAL A 45 -0.45 19.60 20.37
C VAL A 45 -0.50 18.98 18.99
N ASN A 46 -1.02 19.71 18.01
CA ASN A 46 -0.92 19.35 16.61
C ASN A 46 0.40 19.91 16.07
N VAL A 47 1.35 19.02 15.75
CA VAL A 47 2.57 19.41 15.04
C VAL A 47 2.38 19.02 13.57
N ASN A 48 2.42 20.01 12.70
CA ASN A 48 2.32 19.81 11.27
C ASN A 48 3.73 19.78 10.68
N VAL A 49 4.23 18.57 10.38
CA VAL A 49 5.45 18.39 9.59
C VAL A 49 4.99 18.02 8.18
N ARG A 50 5.53 18.67 7.14
CA ARG A 50 5.23 18.29 5.74
C ARG A 50 5.46 16.78 5.59
N CYS A 51 4.40 16.06 5.26
CA CYS A 51 4.27 14.59 5.23
C CYS A 51 4.29 13.87 6.60
N LEU A 52 3.25 14.05 7.44
CA LEU A 52 2.59 13.01 8.27
C LEU A 52 1.70 13.69 9.34
N SER A 53 0.41 13.35 9.39
CA SER A 53 -0.46 13.73 10.51
C SER A 53 -0.34 12.68 11.62
N VAL A 54 0.44 12.97 12.66
CA VAL A 54 0.56 12.10 13.85
C VAL A 54 -0.26 12.70 15.00
N ARG A 55 -1.24 11.94 15.52
CA ARG A 55 -1.91 12.27 16.78
C ARG A 55 -1.08 11.74 17.95
N MET A 56 -0.47 12.64 18.73
CA MET A 56 0.18 12.30 20.01
C MET A 56 -0.78 12.56 21.18
N ASN A 57 -1.01 11.55 22.01
CA ASN A 57 -1.61 11.72 23.34
C ASN A 57 -0.48 11.66 24.39
N CYS A 58 -0.17 12.79 25.02
CA CYS A 58 0.81 12.85 26.09
C CYS A 58 0.10 12.95 27.45
N LEU A 59 0.36 12.01 28.36
CA LEU A 59 -0.21 11.98 29.70
C LEU A 59 0.87 12.40 30.69
N VAL A 60 0.82 13.66 31.15
CA VAL A 60 1.82 14.21 32.07
C VAL A 60 1.38 13.92 33.51
N THR A 61 2.05 12.98 34.18
CA THR A 61 2.00 12.84 35.65
C THR A 61 3.22 13.53 36.26
N ARG A 62 2.96 14.57 37.07
CA ARG A 62 3.85 15.37 37.96
C ARG A 62 5.37 15.21 37.80
N ILE A 63 6.07 16.34 37.62
CA ILE A 63 7.51 16.48 37.84
C ILE A 63 7.75 17.42 39.04
N SER A 64 8.48 16.95 40.06
CA SER A 64 9.08 17.80 41.09
C SER A 64 10.36 18.44 40.56
N ALA A 65 10.63 19.68 40.99
CA ALA A 65 11.73 20.51 40.50
C ALA A 65 13.10 19.82 40.57
N GLY A 66 13.81 19.80 39.44
CA GLY A 66 15.21 19.40 39.35
C GLY A 66 15.44 17.94 38.98
N GLY A 67 15.20 17.57 37.72
CA GLY A 67 15.60 16.28 37.16
C GLY A 67 15.40 16.26 35.65
N ALA A 68 16.41 15.86 34.89
CA ALA A 68 16.30 15.64 33.46
C ALA A 68 15.27 14.54 33.20
N ALA A 69 14.21 14.84 32.46
CA ALA A 69 13.25 13.85 32.00
C ALA A 69 13.81 13.18 30.75
N GLU A 70 14.24 11.92 30.85
CA GLU A 70 14.43 11.07 29.69
C GLU A 70 13.05 10.77 29.10
N VAL A 71 12.87 11.14 27.83
CA VAL A 71 11.68 10.82 27.05
C VAL A 71 11.93 9.45 26.44
N GLU A 72 11.46 8.39 27.10
CA GLU A 72 11.31 7.10 26.44
C GLU A 72 10.18 7.21 25.42
N ASN A 73 10.53 7.05 24.14
CA ASN A 73 9.58 6.85 23.05
C ASN A 73 8.93 5.47 23.23
N ALA A 74 7.88 5.38 24.04
CA ALA A 74 7.01 4.22 24.06
C ALA A 74 6.13 4.24 22.80
N VAL A 75 6.65 3.66 21.71
CA VAL A 75 5.79 3.14 20.63
C VAL A 75 5.00 2.00 21.26
N THR A 76 3.74 2.24 21.60
CA THR A 76 2.83 1.15 21.95
C THR A 76 2.56 0.36 20.68
N GLU A 77 3.43 -0.61 20.37
CA GLU A 77 3.11 -1.67 19.43
C GLU A 77 1.84 -2.35 19.97
N GLY A 78 0.71 -2.11 19.29
CA GLY A 78 -0.54 -2.75 19.61
C GLY A 78 -0.36 -4.25 19.48
N ARG A 79 -0.18 -4.94 20.61
CA ARG A 79 -0.05 -6.39 20.65
C ARG A 79 -1.40 -6.99 20.24
N TRP A 80 -1.45 -7.45 19.00
CA TRP A 80 -2.61 -8.11 18.40
C TRP A 80 -2.98 -9.33 19.26
N SER A 81 -4.11 -9.24 19.97
CA SER A 81 -4.52 -10.20 20.99
C SER A 81 -5.96 -10.70 20.82
N GLY A 82 -6.60 -10.39 19.69
CA GLY A 82 -7.92 -10.92 19.36
C GLY A 82 -7.81 -12.23 18.60
N ALA A 83 -8.30 -13.33 19.18
CA ALA A 83 -8.53 -14.55 18.42
C ALA A 83 -9.60 -14.27 17.35
N TYR A 84 -9.25 -14.39 16.08
CA TYR A 84 -10.23 -14.28 15.00
C TYR A 84 -11.30 -15.36 15.14
N LYS A 85 -12.57 -14.96 14.97
CA LYS A 85 -13.67 -15.93 14.91
C LYS A 85 -13.82 -16.41 13.47
N VAL A 86 -13.65 -17.72 13.27
CA VAL A 86 -13.68 -18.37 11.96
C VAL A 86 -15.05 -19.03 11.75
N LEU A 87 -15.70 -18.74 10.63
CA LEU A 87 -17.01 -19.28 10.23
C LEU A 87 -16.97 -19.79 8.79
N GLY A 88 -18.03 -20.51 8.37
CA GLY A 88 -18.12 -21.19 7.08
C GLY A 88 -17.84 -20.32 5.85
N GLY A 89 -18.24 -19.04 5.87
CA GLY A 89 -18.12 -18.13 4.73
C GLY A 89 -18.93 -18.58 3.51
N MET A 90 -18.65 -17.95 2.39
CA MET A 90 -19.36 -18.13 1.11
C MET A 90 -18.36 -18.36 -0.03
N PRO A 91 -18.65 -19.27 -0.98
CA PRO A 91 -17.76 -19.54 -2.11
C PRO A 91 -17.67 -18.39 -3.11
N LEU A 92 -18.61 -17.44 -3.08
CA LEU A 92 -18.64 -16.30 -3.99
C LEU A 92 -18.93 -15.00 -3.21
N PRO A 93 -18.46 -13.85 -3.71
CA PRO A 93 -17.54 -13.71 -4.86
C PRO A 93 -16.12 -14.18 -4.54
N LEU A 94 -15.31 -14.43 -5.58
CA LEU A 94 -13.90 -14.80 -5.42
C LEU A 94 -13.05 -13.60 -4.95
N GLY A 95 -12.00 -13.90 -4.19
CA GLY A 95 -11.14 -12.95 -3.50
C GLY A 95 -11.58 -12.65 -2.07
N ALA A 96 -10.89 -11.70 -1.44
CA ALA A 96 -11.33 -11.11 -0.19
C ALA A 96 -12.45 -10.08 -0.43
N THR A 97 -13.54 -10.20 0.30
CA THR A 97 -14.72 -9.32 0.22
C THR A 97 -15.13 -8.87 1.62
N PRO A 98 -15.19 -7.56 1.89
CA PRO A 98 -15.63 -7.09 3.20
C PRO A 98 -17.12 -7.39 3.36
N VAL A 99 -17.47 -7.92 4.52
CA VAL A 99 -18.85 -8.22 4.94
C VAL A 99 -19.02 -7.64 6.34
N ASP A 100 -20.24 -7.37 6.79
CA ASP A 100 -20.46 -6.83 8.14
C ASP A 100 -19.69 -7.64 9.20
N GLU A 101 -18.93 -6.92 10.03
CA GLU A 101 -18.09 -7.46 11.12
C GLU A 101 -16.89 -8.34 10.70
N GLY A 102 -16.54 -8.43 9.41
CA GLY A 102 -15.39 -9.20 8.98
C GLY A 102 -15.11 -9.22 7.48
N VAL A 103 -14.46 -10.29 7.03
CA VAL A 103 -14.09 -10.48 5.63
C VAL A 103 -14.35 -11.92 5.22
N ASN A 104 -15.02 -12.08 4.08
CA ASN A 104 -15.14 -13.35 3.39
C ASN A 104 -13.96 -13.53 2.44
N PHE A 105 -13.23 -14.63 2.57
CA PHE A 105 -12.15 -15.02 1.69
C PHE A 105 -12.60 -16.20 0.85
N ALA A 106 -12.43 -16.14 -0.46
CA ALA A 106 -12.76 -17.25 -1.36
C ALA A 106 -11.72 -17.41 -2.49
N VAL A 107 -11.17 -18.60 -2.66
CA VAL A 107 -10.14 -18.89 -3.67
C VAL A 107 -10.39 -20.23 -4.35
N TYR A 108 -10.18 -20.27 -5.67
CA TYR A 108 -10.31 -21.49 -6.45
C TYR A 108 -9.06 -22.37 -6.32
N SER A 109 -9.26 -23.66 -6.03
CA SER A 109 -8.25 -24.69 -6.26
C SER A 109 -8.90 -26.07 -6.37
N GLY A 110 -8.86 -26.64 -7.58
CA GLY A 110 -9.42 -27.97 -7.87
C GLY A 110 -8.60 -29.12 -7.30
N SER A 111 -7.27 -28.98 -7.24
CA SER A 111 -6.35 -30.09 -6.93
C SER A 111 -5.71 -30.00 -5.55
N ALA A 112 -5.94 -28.93 -4.77
CA ALA A 112 -5.40 -28.81 -3.42
C ALA A 112 -6.05 -29.82 -2.46
N SER A 113 -5.21 -30.47 -1.64
CA SER A 113 -5.64 -31.34 -0.55
C SER A 113 -6.00 -30.54 0.71
N ALA A 114 -5.30 -29.44 0.95
CA ALA A 114 -5.57 -28.50 2.04
C ALA A 114 -5.23 -27.07 1.61
N VAL A 115 -5.91 -26.11 2.23
CA VAL A 115 -5.65 -24.68 2.07
C VAL A 115 -5.58 -24.03 3.44
N THR A 116 -4.60 -23.15 3.62
CA THR A 116 -4.45 -22.35 4.84
C THR A 116 -4.47 -20.88 4.45
N LEU A 117 -5.39 -20.11 5.03
CA LEU A 117 -5.38 -18.66 4.94
C LEU A 117 -4.29 -18.12 5.88
N CYS A 118 -3.36 -17.35 5.34
CA CYS A 118 -2.29 -16.70 6.09
C CYS A 118 -2.59 -15.21 6.22
N LEU A 119 -2.60 -14.70 7.45
CA LEU A 119 -2.78 -13.30 7.77
C LEU A 119 -1.47 -12.70 8.29
N PHE A 120 -1.18 -11.49 7.84
CA PHE A 120 0.02 -10.74 8.21
C PHE A 120 -0.37 -9.39 8.77
N ALA A 121 0.02 -9.09 10.00
CA ALA A 121 0.13 -7.70 10.44
C ALA A 121 1.23 -7.02 9.60
N CYS A 122 1.02 -5.77 9.18
CA CYS A 122 2.02 -5.06 8.35
C CYS A 122 3.43 -5.02 9.00
N SER A 123 3.52 -4.98 10.34
CA SER A 123 4.79 -5.04 11.07
C SER A 123 5.52 -6.38 10.95
N ASP A 124 4.78 -7.48 10.83
CA ASP A 124 5.31 -8.83 10.69
C ASP A 124 5.64 -9.16 9.23
N PHE A 125 4.84 -8.64 8.30
CA PHE A 125 5.09 -8.76 6.86
C PHE A 125 6.47 -8.23 6.49
N LYS A 126 6.87 -7.07 7.05
CA LYS A 126 8.21 -6.49 6.86
C LYS A 126 9.37 -7.39 7.32
N LYS A 127 9.07 -8.39 8.17
CA LYS A 127 10.01 -9.38 8.72
C LYS A 127 9.80 -10.76 8.09
N ASN A 128 9.05 -10.86 6.98
CA ASN A 128 8.68 -12.12 6.32
C ASN A 128 8.03 -13.14 7.27
N ARG A 129 7.22 -12.68 8.22
CA ARG A 129 6.60 -13.55 9.24
C ARG A 129 5.09 -13.56 9.09
N VAL A 130 4.50 -14.76 9.01
CA VAL A 130 3.05 -14.94 9.10
C VAL A 130 2.61 -14.67 10.55
N THR A 131 1.57 -13.85 10.72
CA THR A 131 1.03 -13.52 12.05
C THR A 131 0.08 -14.60 12.53
N VAL A 132 -0.86 -15.01 11.67
CA VAL A 132 -1.84 -16.07 11.95
C VAL A 132 -2.05 -16.95 10.74
N GLU A 133 -2.15 -18.25 10.99
CA GLU A 133 -2.51 -19.27 10.01
C GLU A 133 -3.86 -19.87 10.39
N ILE A 134 -4.79 -19.91 9.43
CA ILE A 134 -6.14 -20.46 9.58
C ILE A 134 -6.27 -21.62 8.59
N PRO A 135 -6.10 -22.88 9.04
CA PRO A 135 -6.34 -24.04 8.20
C PRO A 135 -7.83 -24.15 7.85
N LEU A 136 -8.16 -24.38 6.58
CA LEU A 136 -9.53 -24.54 6.11
C LEU A 136 -9.95 -26.01 6.19
N ASP A 137 -11.01 -26.30 6.96
CA ASP A 137 -11.66 -27.61 7.01
C ASP A 137 -12.37 -27.91 5.68
N PRO A 138 -11.95 -28.94 4.91
CA PRO A 138 -12.54 -29.24 3.60
C PRO A 138 -14.04 -29.57 3.65
N LEU A 139 -14.59 -29.94 4.81
CA LEU A 139 -16.01 -30.22 4.97
C LEU A 139 -16.86 -28.97 5.25
N LYS A 140 -16.25 -27.89 5.73
CA LYS A 140 -16.94 -26.64 6.12
C LYS A 140 -16.59 -25.44 5.25
N HIS A 141 -15.36 -25.41 4.76
CA HIS A 141 -14.71 -24.27 4.11
C HIS A 141 -14.42 -24.57 2.63
N LYS A 142 -15.18 -25.48 2.01
CA LYS A 142 -15.05 -25.82 0.59
C LYS A 142 -16.41 -26.15 -0.02
N THR A 143 -16.71 -25.51 -1.15
CA THR A 143 -17.87 -25.82 -1.99
C THR A 143 -17.38 -26.09 -3.41
N GLY A 144 -17.52 -27.33 -3.90
CA GLY A 144 -16.92 -27.74 -5.16
C GLY A 144 -15.39 -27.58 -5.14
N SER A 145 -14.86 -26.78 -6.06
CA SER A 145 -13.41 -26.47 -6.15
C SER A 145 -13.03 -25.12 -5.53
N ILE A 146 -13.95 -24.49 -4.80
CA ILE A 146 -13.71 -23.18 -4.17
C ILE A 146 -13.56 -23.37 -2.68
N TRP A 147 -12.41 -22.94 -2.16
CA TRP A 147 -12.13 -22.85 -0.73
C TRP A 147 -12.58 -21.49 -0.23
N HIS A 148 -13.28 -21.45 0.90
CA HIS A 148 -13.83 -20.21 1.43
C HIS A 148 -13.92 -20.21 2.95
N VAL A 149 -13.79 -19.04 3.54
CA VAL A 149 -13.90 -18.86 4.98
C VAL A 149 -14.32 -17.43 5.30
N PHE A 150 -15.19 -17.25 6.29
CA PHE A 150 -15.46 -15.93 6.85
C PHE A 150 -14.68 -15.76 8.14
N VAL A 151 -13.99 -14.64 8.26
CA VAL A 151 -13.18 -14.31 9.43
C VAL A 151 -13.71 -13.01 10.01
N ALA A 152 -14.29 -13.08 11.21
CA ALA A 152 -14.79 -11.91 11.92
C ALA A 152 -13.65 -11.23 12.68
N GLY A 153 -13.55 -9.91 12.55
CA GLY A 153 -12.52 -9.12 13.23
C GLY A 153 -12.15 -7.84 12.48
N GLU A 154 -11.15 -7.14 13.02
CA GLU A 154 -10.59 -5.93 12.42
C GLU A 154 -9.42 -6.29 11.49
N PHE A 155 -9.39 -5.65 10.32
CA PHE A 155 -8.41 -5.93 9.26
C PHE A 155 -7.64 -4.68 8.82
N ARG A 156 -7.77 -3.57 9.57
CA ARG A 156 -6.85 -2.45 9.43
C ARG A 156 -5.41 -2.92 9.62
N ASP A 157 -4.55 -2.56 8.68
CA ASP A 157 -3.13 -2.94 8.63
C ASP A 157 -2.87 -4.46 8.62
N VAL A 158 -3.81 -5.21 8.04
CA VAL A 158 -3.69 -6.66 7.81
C VAL A 158 -3.62 -6.94 6.31
N LEU A 159 -2.69 -7.82 5.94
CA LEU A 159 -2.52 -8.39 4.61
C LEU A 159 -2.81 -9.89 4.66
N TYR A 160 -3.00 -10.51 3.50
CA TYR A 160 -3.30 -11.94 3.43
C TYR A 160 -2.66 -12.64 2.24
N GLY A 161 -2.56 -13.96 2.35
CA GLY A 161 -2.20 -14.88 1.28
C GLY A 161 -2.65 -16.29 1.63
N TYR A 162 -2.28 -17.28 0.83
CA TYR A 162 -2.68 -18.67 1.04
C TYR A 162 -1.49 -19.63 0.93
N LYS A 163 -1.45 -20.65 1.77
CA LYS A 163 -0.65 -21.85 1.53
C LYS A 163 -1.55 -22.92 0.95
N PHE A 164 -1.05 -23.62 -0.07
CA PHE A 164 -1.74 -24.74 -0.70
C PHE A 164 -0.93 -26.01 -0.49
N ASP A 165 -1.58 -27.02 0.07
CA ASP A 165 -1.05 -28.38 0.14
C ASP A 165 -1.64 -29.24 -0.97
N GLY A 166 -0.88 -30.23 -1.41
CA GLY A 166 -1.24 -31.13 -2.49
C GLY A 166 -0.06 -31.96 -2.97
N LYS A 167 -0.29 -32.75 -4.02
CA LYS A 167 0.75 -33.59 -4.62
C LYS A 167 1.78 -32.72 -5.35
N PHE A 168 3.07 -32.92 -5.08
CA PHE A 168 4.15 -32.38 -5.92
C PHE A 168 4.61 -33.46 -6.89
N SER A 169 4.30 -33.30 -8.17
CA SER A 169 4.68 -34.19 -9.27
C SER A 169 4.85 -33.38 -10.55
N THR A 170 6.11 -33.16 -10.95
CA THR A 170 6.46 -32.39 -12.14
C THR A 170 5.98 -33.06 -13.43
N GLU A 171 5.95 -34.40 -13.47
CA GLU A 171 5.47 -35.18 -14.62
C GLU A 171 3.97 -34.99 -14.88
N GLU A 172 3.18 -34.80 -13.83
CA GLU A 172 1.74 -34.54 -13.91
C GLU A 172 1.40 -33.03 -13.95
N GLY A 173 2.41 -32.17 -13.89
CA GLY A 173 2.23 -30.71 -13.84
C GLY A 173 1.71 -30.18 -12.49
N LEU A 174 1.87 -30.94 -11.40
CA LEU A 174 1.42 -30.59 -10.06
C LEU A 174 2.59 -30.03 -9.23
N TYR A 175 2.51 -28.75 -8.85
CA TYR A 175 3.61 -28.03 -8.18
C TYR A 175 3.22 -27.51 -6.79
N PHE A 176 2.41 -28.25 -6.04
CA PHE A 176 1.99 -27.84 -4.70
C PHE A 176 3.18 -27.77 -3.74
N ASP A 177 3.37 -26.61 -3.11
CA ASP A 177 4.44 -26.33 -2.16
C ASP A 177 3.87 -25.51 -0.98
N ASN A 178 3.66 -26.19 0.15
CA ASN A 178 3.08 -25.57 1.35
C ASN A 178 4.07 -24.70 2.14
N SER A 179 5.35 -24.67 1.74
CA SER A 179 6.37 -23.82 2.37
C SER A 179 6.22 -22.35 1.97
N ARG A 180 5.54 -22.06 0.85
CA ARG A 180 5.37 -20.72 0.30
C ARG A 180 3.97 -20.19 0.53
N VAL A 181 3.87 -18.92 0.92
CA VAL A 181 2.58 -18.20 0.92
C VAL A 181 2.39 -17.57 -0.45
N LEU A 182 1.32 -17.97 -1.12
CA LEU A 182 0.94 -17.52 -2.45
C LEU A 182 -0.06 -16.35 -2.37
N LEU A 183 -0.04 -15.53 -3.42
CA LEU A 183 -0.94 -14.41 -3.60
C LEU A 183 -2.33 -14.88 -4.04
N ASP A 184 -3.38 -14.19 -3.58
CA ASP A 184 -4.73 -14.35 -4.12
C ASP A 184 -4.79 -13.81 -5.57
N PRO A 185 -5.19 -14.62 -6.57
CA PRO A 185 -5.37 -14.13 -7.95
C PRO A 185 -6.34 -12.94 -8.06
N TYR A 186 -7.28 -12.79 -7.11
CA TYR A 186 -8.30 -11.75 -7.07
C TYR A 186 -7.97 -10.59 -6.12
N ALA A 187 -6.74 -10.53 -5.59
CA ALA A 187 -6.28 -9.43 -4.74
C ALA A 187 -6.50 -8.08 -5.43
N LYS A 188 -7.04 -7.09 -4.68
CA LYS A 188 -7.32 -5.74 -5.21
C LYS A 188 -6.11 -4.81 -5.16
N ALA A 189 -5.15 -5.13 -4.31
CA ALA A 189 -3.81 -4.54 -4.30
C ALA A 189 -2.81 -5.60 -3.80
N VAL A 190 -1.59 -5.55 -4.33
CA VAL A 190 -0.47 -6.41 -3.92
C VAL A 190 0.56 -5.57 -3.18
N ILE A 191 0.99 -6.06 -2.02
CA ILE A 191 2.03 -5.46 -1.21
C ILE A 191 3.27 -6.33 -1.31
N SER A 192 4.40 -5.70 -1.64
CA SER A 192 5.71 -6.32 -1.72
C SER A 192 6.80 -5.28 -1.41
N ARG A 193 7.39 -4.68 -2.45
CA ARG A 193 8.41 -3.63 -2.38
C ARG A 193 7.75 -2.25 -2.48
N GLU A 194 8.27 -1.30 -1.72
CA GLU A 194 7.68 0.04 -1.59
C GLU A 194 7.92 0.90 -2.84
N GLU A 195 9.10 0.78 -3.46
CA GLU A 195 9.59 1.70 -4.49
C GLU A 195 10.04 0.99 -5.77
N TYR A 196 9.90 1.67 -6.91
CA TYR A 196 10.30 1.18 -8.22
C TYR A 196 11.83 1.05 -8.35
N GLY A 197 12.31 -0.13 -8.71
CA GLY A 197 13.73 -0.40 -8.96
C GLY A 197 14.55 -0.64 -7.69
N ILE A 198 13.93 -0.61 -6.50
CA ILE A 198 14.60 -0.90 -5.23
C ILE A 198 14.51 -2.40 -4.94
N ILE A 199 15.67 -3.03 -4.76
CA ILE A 199 15.78 -4.46 -4.44
C ILE A 199 15.23 -4.74 -3.04
N GLY A 200 14.63 -5.91 -2.85
CA GLY A 200 14.18 -6.36 -1.53
C GLY A 200 15.34 -6.57 -0.55
N GLN A 201 14.97 -6.88 0.70
CA GLN A 201 15.95 -7.25 1.72
C GLN A 201 16.82 -8.42 1.25
N ASP A 202 18.07 -8.44 1.69
CA ASP A 202 19.06 -9.48 1.34
C ASP A 202 19.30 -9.69 -0.17
N GLY A 203 18.97 -8.68 -1.00
CA GLY A 203 19.14 -8.76 -2.45
C GLY A 203 18.03 -9.52 -3.16
N ASP A 204 16.92 -9.82 -2.49
CA ASP A 204 15.82 -10.59 -3.06
C ASP A 204 15.00 -9.76 -4.06
N CYS A 205 14.94 -10.23 -5.30
CA CYS A 205 14.12 -9.64 -6.37
C CYS A 205 12.68 -10.18 -6.36
N TRP A 206 12.40 -11.22 -5.57
CA TRP A 206 11.10 -11.86 -5.40
C TRP A 206 10.71 -12.04 -3.92
N PRO A 207 10.72 -10.95 -3.12
CA PRO A 207 10.35 -11.04 -1.72
C PRO A 207 8.90 -11.50 -1.55
N GLN A 208 8.54 -11.91 -0.32
CA GLN A 208 7.17 -12.29 0.01
C GLN A 208 6.18 -11.21 -0.45
N VAL A 209 5.13 -11.63 -1.13
CA VAL A 209 4.02 -10.78 -1.57
C VAL A 209 2.76 -11.12 -0.79
N ALA A 210 1.88 -10.15 -0.56
CA ALA A 210 0.59 -10.38 0.06
C ALA A 210 -0.50 -9.48 -0.55
N GLY A 211 -1.74 -9.95 -0.52
CA GLY A 211 -2.89 -9.16 -0.89
C GLY A 211 -3.30 -8.20 0.22
N MET A 212 -3.77 -7.01 -0.15
CA MET A 212 -4.46 -6.10 0.77
C MET A 212 -5.84 -6.66 1.12
N VAL A 213 -6.19 -6.64 2.42
CA VAL A 213 -7.57 -6.90 2.86
C VAL A 213 -8.45 -5.65 2.64
N PRO A 214 -9.53 -5.72 1.81
CA PRO A 214 -10.44 -4.61 1.60
C PRO A 214 -11.26 -4.27 2.86
N LEU A 215 -11.60 -2.99 3.02
CA LEU A 215 -12.44 -2.50 4.13
C LEU A 215 -13.78 -2.02 3.57
N SER A 216 -14.86 -2.16 4.33
CA SER A 216 -16.22 -1.76 3.89
C SER A 216 -16.38 -0.26 3.68
N SER A 217 -15.58 0.58 4.33
CA SER A 217 -15.73 2.05 4.35
C SER A 217 -14.99 2.80 3.23
N THR A 218 -14.53 2.13 2.17
CA THR A 218 -13.65 2.72 1.15
C THR A 218 -14.32 2.80 -0.21
N GLU A 219 -15.48 3.45 -0.29
CA GLU A 219 -16.05 3.83 -1.59
C GLU A 219 -15.31 5.06 -2.14
N PHE A 220 -14.96 5.00 -3.42
CA PHE A 220 -14.33 6.10 -4.14
C PHE A 220 -15.43 6.97 -4.75
N ASP A 221 -15.38 8.28 -4.53
CA ASP A 221 -16.34 9.21 -5.10
C ASP A 221 -16.04 9.48 -6.58
N TRP A 222 -16.83 8.85 -7.45
CA TRP A 222 -16.76 9.07 -8.90
C TRP A 222 -17.40 10.38 -9.34
N GLU A 223 -18.06 11.15 -8.47
CA GLU A 223 -18.77 12.40 -8.83
C GLU A 223 -19.75 12.24 -10.01
N GLY A 224 -20.30 11.03 -10.20
CA GLY A 224 -21.22 10.71 -11.29
C GLY A 224 -20.56 10.39 -12.63
N ASP A 225 -19.23 10.29 -12.68
CA ASP A 225 -18.48 9.98 -13.91
C ASP A 225 -18.86 8.61 -14.50
N LEU A 226 -19.04 8.58 -15.82
CA LEU A 226 -19.38 7.40 -16.60
C LEU A 226 -18.40 7.22 -17.76
N PRO A 227 -18.18 5.97 -18.23
CA PRO A 227 -17.38 5.74 -19.44
C PRO A 227 -17.94 6.51 -20.65
N LEU A 228 -17.05 7.20 -21.37
CA LEU A 228 -17.37 8.14 -22.46
C LEU A 228 -17.98 7.48 -23.72
N ARG A 229 -17.68 6.18 -23.94
CA ARG A 229 -18.23 5.35 -25.04
C ARG A 229 -18.08 5.95 -26.45
N TYR A 230 -16.91 6.50 -26.77
CA TYR A 230 -16.58 6.93 -28.14
C TYR A 230 -16.78 5.81 -29.17
N PRO A 231 -17.31 6.10 -30.37
CA PRO A 231 -17.28 5.18 -31.48
C PRO A 231 -15.83 4.87 -31.87
N GLN A 232 -15.49 3.60 -32.07
CA GLN A 232 -14.12 3.17 -32.36
C GLN A 232 -13.51 3.88 -33.59
N LYS A 233 -14.35 4.20 -34.60
CA LYS A 233 -13.93 4.91 -35.82
C LYS A 233 -13.42 6.35 -35.58
N ASP A 234 -13.76 6.94 -34.43
CA ASP A 234 -13.45 8.32 -34.09
C ASP A 234 -12.27 8.41 -33.09
N LEU A 235 -11.65 7.27 -32.73
CA LEU A 235 -10.53 7.22 -31.79
C LEU A 235 -9.22 7.66 -32.43
N ILE A 236 -8.50 8.51 -31.70
CA ILE A 236 -7.11 8.89 -31.92
C ILE A 236 -6.35 8.43 -30.67
N ILE A 237 -5.68 7.28 -30.80
CA ILE A 237 -5.09 6.56 -29.68
C ILE A 237 -3.64 7.02 -29.45
N TYR A 238 -3.31 7.34 -28.21
CA TYR A 238 -1.94 7.62 -27.75
C TYR A 238 -1.47 6.48 -26.83
N GLU A 239 -0.57 5.64 -27.32
CA GLU A 239 0.09 4.62 -26.50
C GLU A 239 1.13 5.29 -25.59
N MET A 240 1.06 5.02 -24.28
CA MET A 240 2.04 5.57 -23.34
C MET A 240 2.34 4.66 -22.16
N HIS A 241 3.53 4.85 -21.62
CA HIS A 241 3.98 4.23 -20.39
C HIS A 241 3.81 5.21 -19.21
N VAL A 242 3.04 4.83 -18.17
CA VAL A 242 2.78 5.70 -16.99
C VAL A 242 4.07 6.27 -16.41
N ARG A 243 5.05 5.40 -16.10
CA ARG A 243 6.36 5.85 -15.62
C ARG A 243 7.09 6.74 -16.62
N GLY A 244 7.33 6.26 -17.84
CA GLY A 244 8.10 6.99 -18.85
C GLY A 244 7.56 8.38 -19.17
N TYR A 245 6.23 8.55 -19.15
CA TYR A 245 5.56 9.79 -19.54
C TYR A 245 5.98 11.01 -18.69
N THR A 246 6.23 10.82 -17.40
CA THR A 246 6.60 11.93 -16.49
C THR A 246 7.85 11.67 -15.67
N ARG A 247 8.67 10.65 -16.00
CA ARG A 247 9.84 10.32 -15.17
C ARG A 247 10.98 11.33 -15.28
N HIS A 248 11.15 11.95 -16.44
CA HIS A 248 12.28 12.86 -16.67
C HIS A 248 12.10 14.18 -15.90
N ASP A 249 13.20 14.78 -15.43
CA ASP A 249 13.16 16.00 -14.61
C ASP A 249 12.49 17.18 -15.33
N SER A 250 12.60 17.24 -16.66
CA SER A 250 11.92 18.24 -17.49
C SER A 250 10.39 18.14 -17.49
N SER A 251 9.83 17.10 -16.87
CA SER A 251 8.38 17.03 -16.65
C SER A 251 7.92 18.03 -15.59
N GLU A 252 8.77 18.40 -14.63
CA GLU A 252 8.44 19.38 -13.58
C GLU A 252 7.14 19.04 -12.81
N VAL A 253 6.83 17.76 -12.65
CA VAL A 253 5.67 17.29 -11.86
C VAL A 253 6.07 16.96 -10.42
N ASP A 254 5.12 17.03 -9.49
CA ASP A 254 5.40 16.72 -8.07
C ASP A 254 5.76 15.24 -7.84
N PHE A 255 5.21 14.33 -8.65
CA PHE A 255 5.37 12.88 -8.51
C PHE A 255 5.82 12.20 -9.81
N PRO A 256 7.11 12.33 -10.20
CA PRO A 256 7.62 11.86 -11.49
C PRO A 256 7.46 10.36 -11.73
N GLY A 257 6.77 10.01 -12.83
CA GLY A 257 6.56 8.64 -13.27
C GLY A 257 5.50 7.87 -12.47
N THR A 258 4.47 8.59 -12.00
CA THR A 258 3.34 8.03 -11.23
C THR A 258 2.00 8.36 -11.89
N TYR A 259 0.92 7.75 -11.39
CA TYR A 259 -0.44 8.09 -11.81
C TYR A 259 -0.77 9.57 -11.57
N LEU A 260 -0.46 10.12 -10.38
CA LEU A 260 -0.68 11.54 -10.08
C LEU A 260 0.23 12.46 -10.91
N GLY A 261 1.47 12.06 -11.17
CA GLY A 261 2.36 12.81 -12.07
C GLY A 261 1.79 12.90 -13.49
N THR A 262 1.20 11.80 -13.97
CA THR A 262 0.53 11.76 -15.28
C THR A 262 -0.62 12.75 -15.38
N ILE A 263 -1.43 12.88 -14.31
CA ILE A 263 -2.56 13.83 -14.25
C ILE A 263 -2.08 15.28 -14.51
N GLN A 264 -0.92 15.66 -13.98
CA GLN A 264 -0.38 17.03 -14.14
C GLN A 264 0.02 17.37 -15.58
N LYS A 265 0.01 16.39 -16.51
CA LYS A 265 0.36 16.55 -17.92
C LYS A 265 -0.76 16.14 -18.87
N LEU A 266 -2.00 16.01 -18.41
CA LEU A 266 -3.13 15.69 -19.31
C LEU A 266 -3.44 16.81 -20.30
N ASP A 267 -3.24 18.08 -19.91
CA ASP A 267 -3.42 19.24 -20.81
C ASP A 267 -2.60 19.11 -22.10
N TYR A 268 -1.42 18.50 -22.05
CA TYR A 268 -0.62 18.25 -23.25
C TYR A 268 -1.34 17.32 -24.22
N LEU A 269 -1.92 16.22 -23.74
CA LEU A 269 -2.62 15.24 -24.57
C LEU A 269 -3.90 15.83 -25.14
N LYS A 270 -4.63 16.61 -24.34
CA LYS A 270 -5.78 17.38 -24.81
C LYS A 270 -5.42 18.36 -25.92
N ASN A 271 -4.34 19.13 -25.74
CA ASN A 271 -3.85 20.07 -26.76
C ASN A 271 -3.29 19.37 -28.02
N LEU A 272 -2.75 18.16 -27.86
CA LEU A 272 -2.34 17.31 -28.99
C LEU A 272 -3.54 16.81 -29.81
N GLY A 273 -4.73 16.77 -29.21
CA GLY A 273 -5.98 16.37 -29.85
C GLY A 273 -6.25 14.86 -29.82
N VAL A 274 -5.63 14.12 -28.90
CA VAL A 274 -5.91 12.70 -28.69
C VAL A 274 -7.13 12.54 -27.77
N ASN A 275 -7.96 11.52 -28.02
CA ASN A 275 -9.19 11.26 -27.24
C ASN A 275 -9.19 9.85 -26.61
N CYS A 276 -8.09 9.12 -26.75
CA CYS A 276 -7.93 7.81 -26.16
C CYS A 276 -6.46 7.60 -25.77
N ILE A 277 -6.24 7.16 -24.54
CA ILE A 277 -4.92 6.77 -24.06
C ILE A 277 -4.90 5.26 -23.92
N GLU A 278 -3.94 4.62 -24.57
CA GLU A 278 -3.62 3.22 -24.36
C GLU A 278 -2.44 3.12 -23.40
N LEU A 279 -2.71 2.74 -22.16
CA LEU A 279 -1.65 2.55 -21.16
C LEU A 279 -0.97 1.19 -21.41
N MET A 280 0.36 1.21 -21.45
CA MET A 280 1.17 0.01 -21.24
C MET A 280 0.79 -0.66 -19.89
N PRO A 281 1.11 -1.95 -19.67
CA PRO A 281 0.66 -2.72 -18.51
C PRO A 281 0.64 -1.96 -17.19
N CYS A 282 -0.56 -1.80 -16.65
CA CYS A 282 -0.82 -1.14 -15.37
C CYS A 282 -1.27 -2.12 -14.29
N GLN A 283 -1.36 -3.41 -14.61
CA GLN A 283 -1.51 -4.48 -13.62
C GLN A 283 -0.19 -4.69 -12.87
N GLU A 284 -0.24 -5.21 -11.65
CA GLU A 284 0.97 -5.51 -10.87
C GLU A 284 1.91 -6.47 -11.63
N PHE A 285 3.17 -6.08 -11.78
CA PHE A 285 4.24 -6.88 -12.39
C PHE A 285 5.57 -6.62 -11.67
N ASN A 286 6.56 -7.51 -11.77
CA ASN A 286 7.85 -7.30 -11.11
C ASN A 286 8.90 -6.69 -12.05
N GLU A 287 9.26 -5.41 -11.87
CA GLU A 287 10.28 -4.75 -12.67
C GLU A 287 11.70 -5.31 -12.45
N LEU A 288 11.92 -6.07 -11.37
CA LEU A 288 13.20 -6.70 -11.03
C LEU A 288 13.32 -8.16 -11.49
N GLU A 289 12.34 -8.72 -12.20
CA GLU A 289 12.31 -10.17 -12.49
C GLU A 289 13.56 -10.70 -13.22
N TYR A 290 14.23 -9.85 -14.00
CA TYR A 290 15.51 -10.13 -14.66
C TYR A 290 16.57 -9.07 -14.35
N PHE A 291 16.54 -8.55 -13.11
CA PHE A 291 17.51 -7.58 -12.61
C PHE A 291 18.95 -8.10 -12.78
N ASN A 292 19.70 -7.44 -13.65
CA ASN A 292 21.09 -7.81 -13.93
C ASN A 292 21.86 -6.59 -14.43
N TYR A 293 23.10 -6.46 -13.97
CA TYR A 293 23.98 -5.38 -14.39
C TYR A 293 24.37 -5.51 -15.87
N ASN A 294 24.12 -4.46 -16.64
CA ASN A 294 24.51 -4.39 -18.04
C ASN A 294 25.80 -3.58 -18.18
N SER A 295 26.92 -4.28 -18.38
CA SER A 295 28.24 -3.65 -18.53
C SER A 295 28.36 -2.71 -19.72
N VAL A 296 27.52 -2.85 -20.75
CA VAL A 296 27.55 -1.99 -21.95
C VAL A 296 26.92 -0.63 -21.67
N HIS A 297 25.86 -0.58 -20.87
CA HIS A 297 25.11 0.65 -20.59
C HIS A 297 25.44 1.25 -19.22
N GLY A 298 26.16 0.53 -18.36
CA GLY A 298 26.49 0.99 -17.00
C GLY A 298 25.30 0.99 -16.04
N GLU A 299 24.22 0.29 -16.38
CA GLU A 299 22.95 0.30 -15.64
C GLU A 299 22.38 -1.11 -15.50
N ASN A 300 21.48 -1.30 -14.54
CA ASN A 300 20.78 -2.57 -14.37
C ASN A 300 19.60 -2.69 -15.34
N ARG A 301 19.41 -3.88 -15.93
CA ARG A 301 18.24 -4.20 -16.74
C ARG A 301 17.03 -4.37 -15.84
N LEU A 302 15.90 -3.82 -16.26
CA LEU A 302 14.63 -3.89 -15.57
C LEU A 302 13.55 -4.29 -16.56
N ASN A 303 12.50 -4.98 -16.09
CA ASN A 303 11.25 -5.03 -16.81
C ASN A 303 10.56 -3.68 -16.72
N PHE A 304 10.90 -2.80 -17.66
CA PHE A 304 10.30 -1.48 -17.72
C PHE A 304 8.84 -1.58 -18.19
N TRP A 305 8.60 -2.22 -19.33
CA TRP A 305 7.29 -2.26 -19.99
C TRP A 305 6.19 -3.00 -19.21
N GLY A 306 6.55 -4.01 -18.41
CA GLY A 306 5.60 -4.69 -17.54
C GLY A 306 4.77 -5.79 -18.20
N TYR A 307 5.15 -6.27 -19.39
CA TYR A 307 4.52 -7.43 -20.06
C TYR A 307 4.90 -8.78 -19.39
N SER A 308 4.77 -8.86 -18.07
CA SER A 308 4.99 -10.04 -17.23
C SER A 308 4.14 -9.91 -15.96
N THR A 309 2.81 -10.05 -16.12
CA THR A 309 1.84 -9.74 -15.05
C THR A 309 1.92 -10.73 -13.89
N VAL A 310 2.01 -10.18 -12.67
CA VAL A 310 1.95 -10.94 -11.40
C VAL A 310 0.51 -11.03 -10.88
N ASN A 311 -0.27 -9.95 -10.97
CA ASN A 311 -1.66 -9.97 -10.53
C ASN A 311 -2.56 -9.09 -11.42
N PHE A 312 -3.63 -9.68 -11.95
CA PHE A 312 -4.51 -9.03 -12.92
C PHE A 312 -5.54 -8.06 -12.31
N PHE A 313 -5.79 -8.13 -11.00
CA PHE A 313 -6.80 -7.35 -10.31
C PHE A 313 -6.23 -6.17 -9.51
N SER A 314 -4.91 -6.08 -9.43
CA SER A 314 -4.19 -5.06 -8.67
C SER A 314 -3.50 -4.08 -9.62
N PRO A 315 -3.64 -2.76 -9.40
CA PRO A 315 -2.81 -1.79 -10.12
C PRO A 315 -1.34 -1.94 -9.72
N MET A 316 -0.43 -1.57 -10.60
CA MET A 316 1.01 -1.54 -10.34
C MET A 316 1.32 -0.53 -9.23
N ILE A 317 1.57 -1.05 -8.02
CA ILE A 317 1.64 -0.21 -6.82
C ILE A 317 2.84 0.75 -6.84
N ARG A 318 3.91 0.37 -7.55
CA ARG A 318 5.12 1.19 -7.72
C ARG A 318 4.97 2.29 -8.78
N TYR A 319 3.78 2.43 -9.37
CA TYR A 319 3.36 3.62 -10.12
C TYR A 319 2.49 4.58 -9.29
N ALA A 320 2.18 4.24 -8.04
CA ALA A 320 1.51 5.16 -7.13
C ALA A 320 2.51 6.12 -6.46
N SER A 321 2.10 7.35 -6.21
CA SER A 321 2.92 8.36 -5.54
C SER A 321 3.25 8.01 -4.09
N ALA A 322 2.33 7.30 -3.43
CA ALA A 322 2.47 6.86 -2.04
C ALA A 322 2.99 5.41 -1.89
N GLY A 323 3.30 4.73 -3.01
CA GLY A 323 3.78 3.34 -3.00
C GLY A 323 2.85 2.40 -2.21
N ILE A 324 3.41 1.67 -1.23
CA ILE A 324 2.66 0.72 -0.40
C ILE A 324 1.97 1.34 0.83
N ALA A 325 2.02 2.68 0.99
CA ALA A 325 1.34 3.34 2.08
C ALA A 325 -0.16 2.99 2.11
N ASN A 326 -0.76 3.04 3.31
CA ASN A 326 -2.16 2.66 3.53
C ASN A 326 -2.52 1.25 3.00
N SER A 327 -1.54 0.34 2.96
CA SER A 327 -1.66 -1.01 2.41
C SER A 327 -2.09 -1.03 0.94
N GLY A 328 -1.62 -0.07 0.13
CA GLY A 328 -1.89 -0.01 -1.32
C GLY A 328 -3.28 0.52 -1.70
N ARG A 329 -4.09 0.95 -0.74
CA ARG A 329 -5.38 1.61 -1.01
C ARG A 329 -5.21 2.88 -1.83
N ASP A 330 -4.13 3.62 -1.58
CA ASP A 330 -3.84 4.85 -2.28
C ASP A 330 -3.58 4.60 -3.76
N ALA A 331 -2.87 3.52 -4.12
CA ALA A 331 -2.64 3.15 -5.52
C ALA A 331 -3.94 2.92 -6.30
N ILE A 332 -4.91 2.23 -5.67
CA ILE A 332 -6.25 2.03 -6.26
C ILE A 332 -6.93 3.40 -6.49
N ASN A 333 -6.91 4.27 -5.49
CA ASN A 333 -7.55 5.58 -5.56
C ASN A 333 -6.85 6.52 -6.56
N GLU A 334 -5.53 6.51 -6.64
CA GLU A 334 -4.76 7.27 -7.62
C GLU A 334 -5.08 6.81 -9.05
N PHE A 335 -5.16 5.50 -9.30
CA PHE A 335 -5.55 4.99 -10.62
C PHE A 335 -6.98 5.39 -10.98
N LYS A 336 -7.92 5.27 -10.04
CA LYS A 336 -9.30 5.76 -10.25
C LYS A 336 -9.33 7.26 -10.51
N THR A 337 -8.52 8.05 -9.79
CA THR A 337 -8.42 9.50 -9.98
C THR A 337 -7.87 9.85 -11.37
N LEU A 338 -6.89 9.09 -11.88
CA LEU A 338 -6.40 9.23 -13.26
C LEU A 338 -7.52 8.99 -14.26
N VAL A 339 -8.24 7.87 -14.15
CA VAL A 339 -9.37 7.55 -15.04
C VAL A 339 -10.45 8.64 -14.98
N LYS A 340 -10.78 9.09 -13.77
CA LYS A 340 -11.74 10.16 -13.53
C LYS A 340 -11.32 11.47 -14.21
N LYS A 341 -10.05 11.84 -14.12
CA LYS A 341 -9.52 13.05 -14.76
C LYS A 341 -9.51 12.95 -16.27
N LEU A 342 -9.26 11.76 -16.83
CA LEU A 342 -9.38 11.53 -18.28
C LEU A 342 -10.81 11.69 -18.78
N ILE A 343 -11.82 11.30 -17.99
CA ILE A 343 -13.23 11.49 -18.34
C ILE A 343 -13.62 12.98 -18.33
N ASN A 344 -13.12 13.75 -17.35
CA ASN A 344 -13.46 15.16 -17.19
C ASN A 344 -12.70 16.11 -18.13
N GLU A 345 -11.57 15.68 -18.69
CA GLU A 345 -10.76 16.49 -19.60
C GLU A 345 -11.17 16.37 -21.08
N ASP A 346 -12.25 15.67 -21.39
CA ASP A 346 -12.84 15.63 -22.74
C ASP A 346 -13.42 16.97 -23.22
#